data_AF-A0A0K8MDZ5-F1
#
_entry.id   AF-A0A0K8MDZ5-F1
#
_cell.length_a   1.000
_cell.length_b   1.000
_cell.length_c   1.000
_cell.angle_alpha   90.00
_cell.angle_beta   90.00
_cell.angle_gamma   90.00
#
_symmetry.space_group_name_H-M   'P 1'
#
loop_
_entity.id
_entity.type
_entity.pdbx_description
1 polymer ?
#
loop_
_entity_poly.entity_id
_entity_poly.type
_entity_poly.pdbx_seq_one_letter_code
_entity_poly.pdbx_strand_id
1 'polypeptide(L)'
;MEQFCGKTYCADFPKDFGVGREGAMKTLYNTNDGIMRLRGTWQSYTSPYLKNPIKAITTYHPSFLLHSPGQKAQSWQDMLMIKKALSTVA
;
A
#
# COMPACT_ATOMS: atom_id res chain seq x y z
N MET A 1 16.57 -8.06 -14.95
CA MET A 1 15.10 -8.07 -15.07
C MET A 1 14.62 -6.65 -14.84
N GLU A 2 14.03 -6.10 -15.88
CA GLU A 2 14.02 -4.68 -16.19
C GLU A 2 13.33 -3.80 -15.16
N GLN A 3 14.06 -2.75 -14.84
CA GLN A 3 13.60 -1.58 -14.14
C GLN A 3 12.48 -0.94 -14.98
N PHE A 4 11.24 -1.03 -14.50
CA PHE A 4 10.20 -0.04 -14.82
C PHE A 4 10.58 1.29 -14.15
N CYS A 5 11.72 1.87 -14.55
CA CYS A 5 12.04 3.28 -14.35
C CYS A 5 11.31 4.04 -15.47
N GLY A 6 9.97 4.10 -15.36
CA GLY A 6 9.15 5.01 -16.15
C GLY A 6 9.34 6.43 -15.59
N LYS A 7 10.11 7.24 -16.31
CA LYS A 7 10.63 8.57 -15.93
C LYS A 7 9.58 9.68 -15.69
N THR A 8 8.32 9.36 -15.41
CA THR A 8 7.24 10.36 -15.26
C THR A 8 6.90 10.69 -13.81
N TYR A 9 7.20 9.81 -12.84
CA TYR A 9 6.80 10.00 -11.43
C TYR A 9 7.95 10.50 -10.52
N CYS A 10 9.18 10.52 -11.04
CA CYS A 10 10.37 10.85 -10.24
C CYS A 10 10.55 12.36 -9.99
N ALA A 11 9.84 13.23 -10.71
CA ALA A 11 10.06 14.68 -10.63
C ALA A 11 9.42 15.33 -9.38
N ASP A 12 8.39 14.73 -8.81
CA ASP A 12 7.67 15.25 -7.64
C ASP A 12 8.07 14.57 -6.33
N PHE A 13 9.09 13.71 -6.35
CA PHE A 13 9.46 12.93 -5.17
C PHE A 13 10.25 13.80 -4.19
N PRO A 14 9.73 14.11 -2.98
CA PRO A 14 10.47 14.85 -1.98
C PRO A 14 11.71 14.03 -1.57
N LYS A 15 12.86 14.64 -1.85
CA LYS A 15 14.24 14.12 -1.68
C LYS A 15 14.64 13.90 -0.21
N ASP A 16 13.74 14.17 0.73
CA ASP A 16 13.93 13.98 2.18
C ASP A 16 13.43 12.62 2.68
N PHE A 17 12.78 11.82 1.82
CA PHE A 17 12.41 10.44 2.13
C PHE A 17 13.66 9.56 2.02
N GLY A 18 14.31 9.32 3.16
CA GLY A 18 15.61 8.64 3.27
C GLY A 18 15.71 7.38 2.41
N VAL A 19 16.81 7.27 1.65
CA VAL A 19 17.06 6.19 0.68
C VAL A 19 17.25 4.84 1.41
N GLY A 20 16.15 4.17 1.75
CA GLY A 20 16.17 2.92 2.50
C GLY A 20 14.88 2.12 2.32
N ARG A 21 14.79 1.31 1.26
CA ARG A 21 13.76 0.27 1.05
C ARG A 21 12.34 0.67 1.51
N GLU A 22 11.83 1.78 0.99
CA GLU A 22 10.48 2.26 1.32
C GLU A 22 9.44 1.42 0.56
N GLY A 23 8.37 1.00 1.23
CA GLY A 23 7.23 0.34 0.56
C GLY A 23 6.29 1.36 -0.07
N ALA A 24 5.62 1.00 -1.18
CA ALA A 24 4.64 1.86 -1.87
C ALA A 24 3.56 2.45 -0.95
N MET A 25 3.24 1.75 0.13
CA MET A 25 2.40 2.25 1.22
C MET A 25 2.87 3.60 1.79
N LYS A 26 4.15 3.71 2.19
CA LYS A 26 4.65 4.91 2.85
C LYS A 26 4.61 6.13 1.93
N THR A 27 4.86 5.89 0.65
CA THR A 27 4.86 6.93 -0.38
C THR A 27 3.43 7.38 -0.69
N LEU A 28 2.47 6.46 -0.68
CA LEU A 28 1.05 6.78 -0.93
C LEU A 28 0.38 7.48 0.25
N TYR A 29 0.73 7.14 1.49
CA TYR A 29 0.13 7.72 2.69
C TYR A 29 0.97 8.82 3.35
N ASN A 30 2.15 9.12 2.82
CA ASN A 30 3.12 10.07 3.35
C ASN A 30 3.32 9.93 4.88
N THR A 31 3.53 8.70 5.34
CA THR A 31 3.67 8.38 6.76
C THR A 31 4.91 7.52 7.00
N ASN A 32 5.52 7.69 8.17
CA ASN A 32 6.68 6.89 8.61
C ASN A 32 6.28 5.65 9.42
N ASP A 33 4.98 5.44 9.63
CA ASP A 33 4.47 4.30 10.38
C ASP A 33 4.79 2.97 9.66
N GLY A 34 5.15 1.95 10.44
CA GLY A 34 5.45 0.62 9.92
C GLY A 34 4.22 -0.11 9.39
N ILE A 35 4.43 -1.02 8.43
CA ILE A 35 3.38 -1.84 7.80
C ILE A 35 2.53 -2.65 8.80
N MET A 36 3.11 -3.02 9.95
CA MET A 36 2.39 -3.77 10.98
C MET A 36 1.27 -2.95 11.63
N ARG A 37 1.44 -1.62 11.77
CA ARG A 37 0.48 -0.73 12.43
C ARG A 37 -0.64 -0.28 11.49
N LEU A 38 -0.32 -0.11 10.21
CA LEU A 38 -1.25 0.43 9.21
C LEU A 38 -2.05 -0.63 8.45
N ARG A 39 -1.69 -1.91 8.52
CA ARG A 39 -2.55 -2.98 7.97
C ARG A 39 -3.89 -3.02 8.68
N GLY A 40 -4.90 -3.56 7.98
CA GLY A 40 -6.21 -3.83 8.58
C GLY A 40 -7.02 -2.58 8.89
N THR A 41 -6.51 -1.41 8.51
CA THR A 41 -7.23 -0.14 8.59
C THR A 41 -7.55 0.34 7.17
N TRP A 42 -8.76 0.86 7.00
CA TRP A 42 -9.14 1.53 5.77
C TRP A 42 -8.53 2.93 5.75
N GLN A 43 -7.71 3.19 4.75
CA GLN A 43 -7.07 4.48 4.56
C GLN A 43 -7.72 5.19 3.37
N SER A 44 -7.92 6.49 3.50
CA SER A 44 -8.45 7.32 2.42
C SER A 44 -7.30 7.92 1.64
N TYR A 45 -7.07 7.42 0.44
CA TYR A 45 -6.10 7.99 -0.49
C TYR A 45 -6.77 9.11 -1.31
N THR A 46 -6.20 10.30 -1.23
CA THR A 46 -6.58 11.47 -2.03
C THR A 46 -5.42 11.88 -2.91
N SER A 47 -5.71 12.19 -4.17
CA SER A 47 -4.73 12.69 -5.13
C SER A 47 -5.33 13.90 -5.85
N PRO A 48 -4.53 14.91 -6.21
CA PRO A 48 -5.03 16.10 -6.92
C PRO A 48 -5.76 15.79 -8.23
N TYR A 49 -5.47 14.64 -8.84
CA TYR A 49 -6.07 14.18 -10.10
C TYR A 49 -7.33 13.31 -9.91
N LEU A 50 -7.67 12.95 -8.66
CA LEU A 50 -8.83 12.13 -8.34
C LEU A 50 -10.01 13.00 -7.88
N LYS A 51 -11.17 12.80 -8.51
CA LYS A 51 -12.42 13.49 -8.12
C LYS A 51 -12.98 13.01 -6.78
N ASN A 52 -12.80 11.73 -6.45
CA ASN A 52 -13.31 11.12 -5.22
C ASN A 52 -12.18 10.41 -4.47
N PRO A 53 -12.14 10.50 -3.14
CA PRO A 53 -11.16 9.77 -2.33
C PRO A 53 -11.39 8.26 -2.45
N ILE A 54 -10.30 7.51 -2.64
CA ILE A 54 -10.34 6.05 -2.74
C ILE A 54 -10.01 5.45 -1.39
N LYS A 55 -10.81 4.47 -0.97
CA LYS A 55 -10.49 3.64 0.19
C LYS A 55 -9.49 2.56 -0.22
N ALA A 56 -8.33 2.56 0.41
CA ALA A 56 -7.27 1.60 0.19
C ALA A 56 -6.87 0.92 1.51
N ILE A 57 -6.47 -0.35 1.41
CA ILE A 57 -5.89 -1.12 2.52
C ILE A 57 -4.43 -1.40 2.18
N THR A 58 -3.58 -1.34 3.20
CA THR A 58 -2.19 -1.77 3.09
C THR A 58 -2.06 -3.26 3.40
N THR A 59 -1.42 -4.02 2.50
CA THR A 59 -1.12 -5.45 2.68
C THR A 59 0.37 -5.75 2.54
N TYR A 60 0.78 -6.95 2.95
CA TYR A 60 2.17 -7.42 2.79
C TYR A 60 2.56 -7.65 1.33
N HIS A 61 3.85 -7.48 1.04
CA HIS A 61 4.42 -7.81 -0.27
C HIS A 61 4.47 -9.34 -0.47
N PRO A 62 4.15 -9.88 -1.66
CA PRO A 62 4.11 -11.32 -1.91
C PRO A 62 5.42 -12.05 -1.61
N SER A 63 6.58 -11.44 -1.92
CA SER A 63 7.88 -12.05 -1.59
C SER A 63 8.08 -12.21 -0.07
N PHE A 64 7.54 -11.30 0.75
CA PHE A 64 7.63 -11.41 2.21
C PHE A 64 6.80 -12.58 2.76
N LEU A 65 5.65 -12.85 2.15
CA LEU A 65 4.77 -13.95 2.54
C LEU A 65 5.36 -15.34 2.25
N LEU A 66 6.26 -15.45 1.27
CA LEU A 66 6.94 -16.71 0.97
C LEU A 66 7.91 -17.13 2.08
N HIS A 67 8.57 -16.15 2.71
CA HIS A 67 9.56 -16.39 3.76
C HIS A 67 8.98 -16.44 5.17
N SER A 68 7.72 -16.03 5.36
CA SER A 68 7.07 -15.93 6.67
C SER A 68 5.63 -16.47 6.63
N PRO A 69 5.43 -17.79 6.81
CA PRO A 69 4.11 -18.41 6.64
C PRO A 69 3.06 -17.91 7.65
N GLY A 70 3.45 -17.53 8.87
CA GLY A 70 2.52 -17.03 9.89
C GLY A 70 1.78 -15.75 9.49
N GLN A 71 2.31 -14.99 8.54
CA GLN A 71 1.75 -13.72 8.11
C GLN A 71 0.75 -13.85 6.95
N LYS A 72 0.62 -15.06 6.38
CA LYS A 72 -0.37 -15.37 5.34
C LYS A 72 -1.80 -15.28 5.86
N ALA A 73 -2.03 -15.73 7.10
CA ALA A 73 -3.35 -15.64 7.73
C ALA A 73 -3.82 -14.19 7.86
N GLN A 74 -2.91 -13.27 8.17
CA GLN A 74 -3.21 -11.85 8.29
C GLN A 74 -3.51 -11.23 6.92
N SER A 75 -2.71 -11.52 5.89
CA SER A 75 -3.01 -11.05 4.54
C SER A 75 -4.32 -11.62 3.98
N TRP A 76 -4.69 -12.85 4.37
CA TRP A 76 -5.97 -13.42 4.01
C TRP A 76 -7.15 -12.66 4.63
N GLN A 77 -7.03 -12.23 5.89
CA GLN A 77 -8.04 -11.39 6.54
C GLN A 77 -8.22 -10.07 5.80
N ASP A 78 -7.12 -9.43 5.36
CA ASP A 78 -7.19 -8.21 4.56
C ASP A 78 -7.98 -8.42 3.24
N MET A 79 -7.76 -9.55 2.55
CA MET A 79 -8.51 -9.89 1.34
C MET A 79 -10.00 -10.12 1.59
N LEU A 80 -10.36 -10.77 2.71
CA LEU A 80 -11.76 -10.95 3.09
C LEU A 80 -12.46 -9.61 3.39
N MET A 81 -11.75 -8.66 4.01
CA MET A 81 -12.27 -7.31 4.22
C MET A 81 -12.54 -6.60 2.89
N ILE A 82 -11.62 -6.71 1.92
CA ILE A 82 -11.81 -6.15 0.58
C ILE A 82 -13.02 -6.77 -0.11
N LYS A 83 -13.16 -8.11 -0.06
CA LYS A 83 -14.31 -8.82 -0.63
C LYS A 83 -15.63 -8.30 -0.04
N LYS A 84 -15.70 -8.12 1.28
CA LYS A 84 -16.88 -7.58 1.98
C LYS A 84 -17.18 -6.14 1.59
N ALA A 85 -16.15 -5.30 1.43
CA ALA A 85 -16.34 -3.92 0.98
C ALA A 85 -16.88 -3.86 -0.45
N LEU A 86 -16.34 -4.68 -1.35
CA LEU A 86 -16.81 -4.75 -2.74
C LEU A 86 -18.26 -5.25 -2.84
N SER A 87 -18.65 -6.25 -2.03
CA SER A 87 -20.03 -6.74 -2.02
C SER A 87 -21.03 -5.72 -1.46
N THR A 88 -20.58 -4.75 -0.68
CA THR A 88 -21.44 -3.69 -0.12
C THR A 88 -21.61 -2.51 -1.09
N VAL A 89 -20.70 -2.38 -2.07
CA VAL A 89 -20.67 -1.28 -3.05
C VAL A 89 -21.35 -1.68 -4.37
N ALA A 90 -21.75 -2.94 -4.51
CA ALA A 90 -22.56 -3.47 -5.62
C ALA A 90 -24.06 -3.35 -5.29
#